data_AF-A0A528D717-F1
#
_entry.id   AF-A0A528D717-F1
#
_cell.length_a   1.000
_cell.length_b   1.000
_cell.length_c   1.000
_cell.angle_alpha   90.00
_cell.angle_beta   90.00
_cell.angle_gamma   90.00
#
_symmetry.space_group_name_H-M   'P 1'
#
loop_
_entity.id
_entity.type
_entity.pdbx_description
1 polymer ?
#
loop_
_entity_poly.entity_id
_entity_poly.type
_entity_poly.pdbx_seq_one_letter_code
_entity_poly.pdbx_strand_id
1 'polypeptide(L)'
;MNASGMFGPIKESSLDMLPRKKRDAISDLLIRTAVNNWDRTDGSFIFEMRGETCKATLRDTWNDNQELSVRVEIGKYDLYVSGFFYPSEKKITHTDPRGKRELAEKFL
;
A
#
# COMPACT_ATOMS: atom_id res chain seq x y z
N MET A 1 15.56 -20.49 39.71
CA MET A 1 16.29 -20.46 38.43
C MET A 1 15.34 -19.92 37.35
N ASN A 2 15.88 -19.14 36.42
CA ASN A 2 15.20 -18.06 35.70
C ASN A 2 14.07 -18.48 34.75
N ALA A 3 13.13 -17.56 34.59
CA ALA A 3 11.90 -17.65 33.83
C ALA A 3 12.09 -17.80 32.32
N SER A 4 11.19 -18.61 31.73
CA SER A 4 10.61 -18.53 30.39
C SER A 4 11.31 -17.58 29.39
N GLY A 5 12.08 -18.16 28.49
CA GLY A 5 12.38 -17.54 27.19
C GLY A 5 11.15 -17.59 26.30
N MET A 6 10.16 -16.75 26.58
CA MET A 6 9.12 -16.41 25.61
C MET A 6 9.83 -15.78 24.40
N PHE A 7 9.82 -16.48 23.26
CA PHE A 7 9.99 -15.83 21.98
C PHE A 7 8.96 -14.69 21.95
N GLY A 8 9.42 -13.44 21.97
CA GLY A 8 8.53 -12.29 21.86
C GLY A 8 7.67 -12.43 20.62
N PRO A 9 6.39 -11.99 20.65
CA PRO A 9 5.51 -12.14 19.51
C PRO A 9 6.19 -11.53 18.29
N ILE A 10 6.34 -12.35 17.24
CA ILE A 10 6.65 -11.86 15.90
C ILE A 10 5.67 -10.70 15.69
N LYS A 11 6.17 -9.50 15.36
CA LYS A 11 5.34 -8.37 14.96
C LYS A 11 4.68 -8.73 13.62
N GLU A 12 3.72 -9.65 13.65
CA GLU A 12 2.79 -9.88 12.57
C GLU A 12 2.12 -8.55 12.31
N SER A 13 2.21 -8.09 11.06
CA SER A 13 1.44 -6.96 10.62
C SER A 13 -0.02 -7.34 10.88
N SER A 14 -0.78 -6.57 11.66
CA SER A 14 -2.16 -6.97 12.01
C SER A 14 -3.06 -7.14 10.78
N LEU A 15 -2.62 -6.63 9.63
CA LEU A 15 -3.20 -6.89 8.32
C LEU A 15 -3.17 -8.35 7.89
N ASP A 16 -2.23 -9.17 8.34
CA ASP A 16 -2.18 -10.60 8.02
C ASP A 16 -3.39 -11.38 8.55
N MET A 17 -4.09 -10.83 9.55
CA MET A 17 -5.35 -11.36 10.07
C MET A 17 -6.55 -11.04 9.15
N LEU A 18 -6.43 -10.10 8.21
CA LEU A 18 -7.49 -9.83 7.24
C LEU A 18 -7.49 -10.90 6.14
N PRO A 19 -8.68 -11.36 5.69
CA PRO A 19 -8.80 -12.22 4.52
C PRO A 19 -8.10 -11.61 3.31
N ARG A 20 -7.43 -12.44 2.51
CA ARG A 20 -6.70 -12.02 1.31
C ARG A 20 -7.51 -11.09 0.40
N LYS A 21 -8.77 -11.42 0.14
CA LYS A 21 -9.69 -10.58 -0.65
C LYS A 21 -9.81 -9.13 -0.14
N LYS A 22 -9.80 -8.93 1.18
CA LYS A 22 -9.83 -7.58 1.79
C LYS A 22 -8.49 -6.87 1.60
N ARG A 23 -7.37 -7.58 1.80
CA ARG A 23 -6.02 -7.04 1.58
C ARG A 23 -5.81 -6.63 0.11
N ASP A 24 -6.31 -7.44 -0.81
CA ASP A 24 -6.28 -7.16 -2.25
C ASP A 24 -7.12 -5.91 -2.58
N ALA A 25 -8.33 -5.81 -2.01
CA ALA A 25 -9.19 -4.63 -2.21
C ALA A 25 -8.57 -3.32 -1.70
N ILE A 26 -7.93 -3.35 -0.52
CA ILE A 26 -7.20 -2.19 0.03
C ILE A 26 -6.05 -1.80 -0.91
N SER A 27 -5.31 -2.79 -1.39
CA SER A 27 -4.15 -2.55 -2.25
C SER A 27 -4.56 -1.97 -3.59
N ASP A 28 -5.58 -2.56 -4.22
CA ASP A 28 -6.14 -2.11 -5.49
C ASP A 28 -6.64 -0.67 -5.35
N LEU A 29 -7.46 -0.38 -4.34
CA LEU A 29 -8.01 0.95 -4.12
C LEU A 29 -6.92 2.02 -3.96
N LEU A 30 -5.93 1.78 -3.09
CA LEU A 30 -4.88 2.76 -2.81
C LEU A 30 -3.98 2.98 -4.03
N ILE A 31 -3.57 1.91 -4.71
CA ILE A 31 -2.75 2.02 -5.94
C ILE A 31 -3.52 2.78 -7.02
N ARG A 32 -4.78 2.44 -7.24
CA ARG A 32 -5.61 3.03 -8.29
C ARG A 32 -5.89 4.51 -8.03
N THR A 33 -6.18 4.87 -6.77
CA THR A 33 -6.33 6.28 -6.38
C THR A 33 -5.01 7.04 -6.55
N ALA A 34 -3.88 6.47 -6.18
CA ALA A 34 -2.59 7.11 -6.37
C ALA A 34 -2.31 7.37 -7.85
N VAL A 35 -2.48 6.38 -8.72
CA VAL A 35 -2.32 6.55 -10.18
C VAL A 35 -3.25 7.63 -10.74
N ASN A 36 -4.50 7.70 -10.28
CA ASN A 36 -5.46 8.71 -10.73
C ASN A 36 -5.12 10.14 -10.27
N ASN A 37 -4.39 10.29 -9.16
CA ASN A 37 -3.94 11.59 -8.65
C ASN A 37 -2.56 12.00 -9.16
N TRP A 38 -1.89 11.14 -9.94
CA TRP A 38 -0.55 11.42 -10.43
C TRP A 38 -0.57 12.33 -11.66
N ASP A 39 0.10 13.48 -11.55
CA ASP A 39 0.22 14.47 -12.64
C ASP A 39 1.33 14.15 -13.65
N ARG A 40 2.05 13.04 -13.47
CA ARG A 40 3.18 12.58 -14.31
C ARG A 40 4.41 13.49 -14.28
N THR A 41 4.47 14.47 -13.39
CA THR A 41 5.60 15.39 -13.27
C THR A 41 6.49 15.03 -12.07
N ASP A 42 5.88 14.72 -10.94
CA ASP A 42 6.60 14.40 -9.70
C ASP A 42 6.55 12.91 -9.37
N GLY A 43 7.70 12.35 -8.99
CA GLY A 43 7.80 10.95 -8.57
C GLY A 43 7.16 10.68 -7.20
N SER A 44 6.89 11.71 -6.39
CA SER A 44 6.22 11.57 -5.11
C SER A 44 5.33 12.77 -4.83
N PHE A 45 4.13 12.51 -4.32
CA PHE A 45 3.14 13.53 -3.99
C PHE A 45 2.26 13.07 -2.82
N ILE A 46 1.45 14.00 -2.32
CA ILE A 46 0.54 13.75 -1.20
C ILE A 46 -0.89 13.98 -1.69
N PHE A 47 -1.80 13.11 -1.26
CA PHE A 47 -3.24 13.27 -1.46
C PHE A 47 -4.01 12.89 -0.19
N GLU A 48 -5.24 13.38 -0.06
CA GLU A 48 -6.14 13.00 1.04
C GLU A 48 -7.08 11.89 0.58
N MET A 49 -7.31 10.90 1.44
CA MET A 49 -8.30 9.86 1.20
C MET A 49 -8.90 9.37 2.51
N ARG A 50 -10.22 9.50 2.63
CA ARG A 50 -11.01 9.03 3.79
C ARG A 50 -10.48 9.62 5.12
N GLY A 51 -10.07 10.88 5.08
CA GLY A 51 -9.53 11.61 6.24
C GLY A 51 -8.07 11.30 6.57
N GLU A 52 -7.39 10.49 5.77
CA GLU A 52 -5.98 10.17 5.93
C GLU A 52 -5.12 10.90 4.90
N THR A 53 -3.92 11.31 5.32
CA THR A 53 -2.90 11.83 4.41
C THR A 53 -2.09 10.69 3.82
N CYS A 54 -2.20 10.48 2.51
CA CYS A 54 -1.52 9.44 1.76
C CYS A 54 -0.31 10.03 1.03
N LYS A 55 0.87 9.51 1.31
CA LYS A 55 2.09 9.80 0.54
C LYS A 55 2.24 8.74 -0.54
N ALA A 56 2.11 9.15 -1.80
CA ALA A 56 2.36 8.30 -2.94
C ALA A 56 3.77 8.50 -3.50
N THR A 57 4.31 7.45 -4.08
CA THR A 57 5.49 7.49 -4.94
C THR A 57 5.16 6.68 -6.19
N LEU A 58 5.25 7.31 -7.35
CA LEU A 58 5.03 6.69 -8.65
C LEU A 58 6.28 6.86 -9.51
N ARG A 59 6.63 5.78 -10.22
CA ARG A 59 7.74 5.78 -11.16
C ARG A 59 7.36 4.92 -12.34
N ASP A 60 7.48 5.48 -13.54
CA ASP A 60 7.51 4.69 -14.76
C ASP A 60 8.79 3.83 -14.75
N THR A 61 8.63 2.49 -14.72
CA THR A 61 9.76 1.58 -14.56
C THR A 61 10.72 1.67 -15.76
N TRP A 62 10.16 1.86 -16.97
CA TRP A 62 10.89 1.75 -18.24
C TRP A 62 10.86 3.04 -19.08
N ASN A 63 10.19 4.09 -18.60
CA ASN A 63 9.91 5.34 -19.32
C ASN A 63 9.13 5.13 -20.63
N ASP A 64 8.31 4.08 -20.69
CA ASP A 64 7.47 3.71 -21.84
C ASP A 64 5.97 3.73 -21.52
N ASN A 65 5.62 4.13 -20.28
CA ASN A 65 4.28 4.19 -19.74
C ASN A 65 3.54 2.82 -19.78
N GLN A 66 4.27 1.71 -19.84
CA GLN A 66 3.70 0.35 -19.80
C GLN A 66 3.60 -0.19 -18.38
N GLU A 67 4.54 0.19 -17.50
CA GLU A 67 4.57 -0.27 -16.12
C GLU A 67 4.91 0.88 -15.17
N LEU A 68 3.99 1.16 -14.24
CA LEU A 68 4.20 2.13 -13.19
C LEU A 68 4.45 1.39 -11.88
N SER A 69 5.62 1.56 -11.28
CA SER A 69 5.86 1.19 -9.89
C SER A 69 5.15 2.18 -8.97
N VAL A 70 4.29 1.67 -8.08
CA VAL A 70 3.46 2.48 -7.19
C VAL A 70 3.71 2.07 -5.74
N ARG A 71 3.90 3.07 -4.88
CA ARG A 71 3.95 2.92 -3.42
C ARG A 71 3.04 3.93 -2.77
N VAL A 72 2.30 3.52 -1.75
CA VAL A 72 1.43 4.38 -0.95
C VAL A 72 1.73 4.13 0.52
N GLU A 73 2.03 5.20 1.24
CA GLU A 73 2.34 5.20 2.67
C GLU A 73 1.37 6.14 3.38
N ILE A 74 0.76 5.66 4.47
CA ILE A 74 -0.09 6.46 5.36
C ILE A 74 0.51 6.39 6.76
N GLY A 75 0.64 7.55 7.40
CA GLY A 75 1.34 7.69 8.68
C GLY A 75 2.82 7.29 8.57
N LYS A 76 3.46 6.95 9.70
CA LYS A 76 4.85 6.47 9.72
C LYS A 76 4.91 4.96 9.43
N TYR A 77 4.52 4.56 8.22
CA TYR A 77 4.30 3.15 7.82
C TYR A 77 3.16 2.46 8.59
N ASP A 78 2.17 3.24 9.04
CA ASP A 78 0.99 2.68 9.70
C ASP A 78 0.11 1.92 8.71
N LEU A 79 0.16 2.27 7.43
CA LEU A 79 -0.30 1.44 6.31
C LEU A 79 0.62 1.67 5.11
N TYR A 80 1.10 0.59 4.51
CA TYR A 80 1.99 0.60 3.37
C TYR A 80 1.51 -0.40 2.32
N VAL A 81 1.34 0.10 1.09
CA VAL A 81 0.97 -0.68 -0.09
C VAL A 81 2.02 -0.45 -1.16
N SER A 82 2.41 -1.52 -1.86
CA SER A 82 3.28 -1.41 -3.02
C SER A 82 2.89 -2.40 -4.11
N GLY A 83 3.09 -1.98 -5.36
CA GLY A 83 2.77 -2.80 -6.51
C GLY A 83 3.14 -2.14 -7.83
N PHE A 84 2.61 -2.69 -8.91
CA PHE A 84 2.71 -2.17 -10.25
C PHE A 84 1.31 -1.94 -10.82
N PHE A 85 1.18 -0.85 -11.58
CA PHE A 85 0.00 -0.57 -12.38
C PHE A 85 0.40 -0.63 -13.86
N TYR A 86 -0.36 -1.39 -14.64
CA TYR A 86 -0.17 -1.56 -16.08
C TYR A 86 -1.26 -0.75 -16.81
N PRO A 87 -0.96 0.44 -17.36
CA PRO A 87 -1.98 1.35 -17.89
C PRO A 87 -2.77 0.79 -19.07
N SER A 88 -2.12 0.02 -19.94
CA SER A 88 -2.74 -0.61 -21.12
C SER A 88 -3.83 -1.62 -20.74
N GLU A 89 -3.56 -2.44 -19.72
CA GLU A 89 -4.47 -3.47 -19.21
C GLU A 89 -5.40 -2.96 -18.09
N LYS A 90 -5.13 -1.75 -17.55
CA LYS A 90 -5.74 -1.24 -16.30
C LYS A 90 -5.63 -2.24 -15.14
N LYS A 91 -4.54 -2.99 -15.12
CA LYS A 91 -4.27 -4.10 -14.20
C LYS A 91 -3.36 -3.65 -13.08
N ILE A 92 -3.61 -4.17 -11.88
CA ILE A 92 -2.75 -3.98 -10.72
C ILE A 92 -2.15 -5.33 -10.33
N THR A 93 -0.85 -5.34 -10.05
CA THR A 93 -0.19 -6.39 -9.28
C THR A 93 0.37 -5.76 -8.02
N HIS A 94 0.30 -6.44 -6.89
CA HIS A 94 0.77 -5.87 -5.64
C HIS A 94 1.39 -6.94 -4.76
N THR A 95 2.28 -6.52 -3.88
CA THR A 95 2.71 -7.34 -2.74
C THR A 95 1.65 -7.28 -1.65
N ASP A 96 1.69 -8.21 -0.69
CA ASP A 96 0.81 -8.10 0.47
C ASP A 96 1.03 -6.76 1.22
N PRO A 97 -0.05 -6.03 1.54
CA PRO A 97 0.04 -4.76 2.25
C PRO A 97 0.46 -4.98 3.72
N ARG A 98 1.12 -3.99 4.31
CA ARG A 98 1.62 -4.03 5.68
C ARG A 98 1.11 -2.86 6.51
N GLY A 99 0.90 -3.06 7.81
CA GLY A 99 0.41 -2.02 8.70
C GLY A 99 -0.69 -2.44 9.67
N LYS A 100 -1.31 -1.43 10.27
CA LYS A 100 -2.35 -1.52 11.29
C LYS A 100 -3.70 -1.86 10.64
N ARG A 101 -4.36 -2.90 11.14
CA ARG A 101 -5.69 -3.33 10.66
C ARG A 101 -6.73 -2.21 10.75
N GLU A 102 -6.79 -1.52 11.89
CA GLU A 102 -7.77 -0.45 12.15
C GLU A 102 -7.68 0.69 11.13
N LEU A 103 -6.46 1.03 10.71
CA LEU A 103 -6.24 2.02 9.65
C LEU A 103 -6.65 1.46 8.29
N ALA A 104 -6.24 0.23 7.98
CA ALA A 104 -6.53 -0.40 6.70
C ALA A 104 -8.02 -0.65 6.45
N GLU A 105 -8.78 -0.97 7.49
CA GLU A 105 -10.23 -1.15 7.40
C GLU A 105 -10.97 0.14 7.01
N LYS A 106 -10.36 1.32 7.20
CA LYS A 106 -10.90 2.57 6.65
C LYS A 106 -10.97 2.56 5.14
N PHE A 107 -10.28 1.66 4.43
CA PHE A 107 -10.17 1.61 2.96
C PHE A 107 -10.91 0.43 2.32
N LEU A 108 -11.74 -0.28 3.08
CA LEU A 108 -12.61 -1.35 2.57
C LEU A 108 -13.96 -0.87 2.04
#